data_AF-A0A2G8LPA0-F1
#
_entry.id   AF-A0A2G8LPA0-F1
#
_cell.length_a   1.000
_cell.length_b   1.000
_cell.length_c   1.000
_cell.angle_alpha   90.00
_cell.angle_beta   90.00
_cell.angle_gamma   90.00
#
_symmetry.space_group_name_H-M   'P 1'
#
loop_
_entity.id
_entity.type
_entity.pdbx_description
1 polymer ?
#
loop_
_entity_poly.entity_id
_entity_poly.type
_entity_poly.pdbx_seq_one_letter_code
_entity_poly.pdbx_strand_id
1 'polypeptide(L)'
;MVRDASSYLYQATKKRAYFKNVTILIPDTWQDKPEYESPKNATFEGADVIIAPRNPRYVPDANVPPTPYTKHYEGCGKQAVHIHLTQQFLLEPFSETLYGNRG
;
A
#
# COMPACT_ATOMS: atom_id res chain seq x y z
N MET A 1 -11.92 13.83 -5.05
CA MET A 1 -10.61 13.59 -5.71
C MET A 1 -9.57 14.50 -5.07
N VAL A 2 -8.61 13.93 -4.34
CA VAL A 2 -7.55 14.69 -3.67
C VAL A 2 -6.43 14.97 -4.68
N ARG A 3 -6.13 16.26 -4.94
CA ARG A 3 -5.06 16.66 -5.88
C ARG A 3 -3.73 16.98 -5.20
N ASP A 4 -3.77 17.32 -3.90
CA ASP A 4 -2.58 17.66 -3.08
C ASP A 4 -2.51 16.78 -1.82
N ALA A 5 -2.16 15.51 -2.00
CA ALA A 5 -2.19 14.50 -0.94
C ALA A 5 -1.39 14.91 0.31
N SER A 6 -0.19 15.49 0.14
CA SER A 6 0.63 15.95 1.27
C SER A 6 0.00 17.10 2.04
N SER A 7 -0.58 18.09 1.37
CA SER A 7 -1.24 19.23 2.03
C SER A 7 -2.48 18.77 2.81
N TYR A 8 -3.30 17.92 2.18
CA TYR A 8 -4.47 17.32 2.81
C TYR A 8 -4.08 16.52 4.06
N LEU A 9 -3.13 15.59 3.94
CA LEU A 9 -2.66 14.76 5.05
C LEU A 9 -2.09 15.63 6.19
N TYR A 10 -1.33 16.66 5.85
CA TYR A 10 -0.75 17.57 6.83
C TYR A 10 -1.82 18.33 7.61
N GLN A 11 -2.85 18.85 6.94
CA GLN A 11 -3.96 19.52 7.62
C GLN A 11 -4.79 18.55 8.47
N ALA A 12 -5.19 17.42 7.90
CA ALA A 12 -6.00 16.40 8.56
C ALA A 12 -5.33 15.83 9.82
N THR A 13 -4.01 15.70 9.80
CA THR A 13 -3.22 15.19 10.93
C THR A 13 -2.79 16.27 11.93
N LYS A 14 -3.33 17.50 11.82
CA LYS A 14 -2.93 18.65 12.66
C LYS A 14 -1.42 18.92 12.59
N LYS A 15 -0.91 18.98 11.36
CA LYS A 15 0.49 19.28 11.02
C LYS A 15 1.48 18.22 11.46
N ARG A 16 1.10 16.93 11.42
CA ARG A 16 1.95 15.82 11.93
C ARG A 16 2.54 14.91 10.86
N ALA A 17 1.92 14.81 9.68
CA ALA A 17 2.39 13.92 8.63
C ALA A 17 2.23 14.55 7.24
N TYR A 18 3.17 14.25 6.35
CA TYR A 18 3.13 14.60 4.93
C TYR A 18 3.98 13.61 4.14
N PHE A 19 3.73 13.43 2.85
CA PHE A 19 4.64 12.68 1.99
C PHE A 19 5.78 13.59 1.57
N LYS A 20 7.01 13.22 1.92
CA LYS A 20 8.22 13.91 1.45
C LYS A 20 8.57 13.47 0.03
N ASN A 21 8.80 12.18 -0.15
CA ASN A 21 9.06 11.52 -1.43
C ASN A 21 8.21 10.26 -1.52
N VAL A 22 7.71 9.94 -2.72
CA VAL A 22 7.01 8.69 -3.01
C VAL A 22 7.66 8.09 -4.26
N THR A 23 8.11 6.85 -4.16
CA THR A 23 8.64 6.09 -5.29
C THR A 23 7.72 4.91 -5.53
N ILE A 24 7.26 4.76 -6.78
CA ILE A 24 6.36 3.69 -7.18
C ILE A 24 7.13 2.75 -8.10
N LEU A 25 7.36 1.53 -7.65
CA LEU A 25 7.90 0.47 -8.49
C LEU A 25 6.75 -0.13 -9.30
N ILE A 26 6.85 -0.06 -10.62
CA ILE A 26 5.86 -0.64 -11.54
C ILE A 26 6.31 -2.03 -12.02
N PRO A 27 5.36 -2.93 -12.37
CA PRO A 27 5.70 -4.22 -12.97
C PRO A 27 6.41 -4.06 -14.31
N ASP A 28 7.35 -4.96 -14.61
CA ASP A 28 8.03 -5.07 -15.90
C ASP A 28 7.10 -5.49 -17.05
N THR A 29 5.94 -6.08 -16.71
CA THR A 29 4.90 -6.44 -17.68
C THR A 29 4.14 -5.24 -18.23
N TRP A 30 4.31 -4.04 -17.68
CA TRP A 30 3.67 -2.83 -18.18
C TRP A 30 4.44 -2.29 -19.39
N GLN A 31 3.71 -1.71 -20.35
CA GLN A 31 4.35 -1.07 -21.50
C GLN A 31 5.19 0.13 -21.02
N ASP A 32 6.44 0.18 -21.47
CA ASP A 32 7.36 1.24 -21.11
C ASP A 32 6.87 2.62 -21.56
N LYS A 33 7.18 3.65 -20.78
CA LYS A 33 6.79 5.03 -21.04
C LYS A 33 7.95 5.99 -20.77
N PRO A 34 8.03 7.13 -21.47
CA PRO A 34 9.12 8.09 -21.29
C PRO A 34 9.27 8.64 -19.87
N GLU A 35 8.18 8.67 -19.09
CA GLU A 35 8.20 9.12 -17.69
C GLU A 35 8.75 8.08 -16.69
N TYR A 36 9.04 6.86 -17.13
CA TYR A 36 9.57 5.81 -16.27
C TYR A 36 11.09 5.90 -16.13
N GLU A 37 11.56 5.70 -14.90
CA GLU A 37 12.98 5.68 -14.58
C GLU A 37 13.41 4.28 -14.17
N SER A 38 14.71 4.00 -14.32
CA SER A 38 15.30 2.77 -13.79
C SER A 38 15.02 2.66 -12.29
N PRO A 39 14.57 1.48 -11.79
CA PRO A 39 14.23 1.30 -10.38
C PRO A 39 15.43 1.40 -9.43
N LYS A 40 16.67 1.43 -9.95
CA LYS A 40 17.92 1.47 -9.17
C LYS A 40 17.94 0.33 -8.14
N ASN A 41 17.80 0.65 -6.85
CA ASN A 41 17.81 -0.30 -5.74
C ASN A 41 16.41 -0.64 -5.21
N ALA A 42 15.34 -0.07 -5.80
CA ALA A 42 13.98 -0.37 -5.40
C ALA A 42 13.62 -1.79 -5.87
N THR A 43 13.19 -2.63 -4.93
CA THR A 43 12.79 -4.02 -5.17
C THR A 43 11.40 -4.25 -4.60
N PHE A 44 10.71 -5.28 -5.10
CA PHE A 44 9.38 -5.64 -4.61
C PHE A 44 9.43 -6.08 -3.14
N GLU A 45 10.43 -6.87 -2.77
CA GLU A 45 10.62 -7.40 -1.41
C GLU A 45 11.03 -6.32 -0.40
N GLY A 46 11.72 -5.28 -0.87
CA GLY A 46 12.19 -4.16 -0.06
C GLY A 46 11.19 -3.00 0.08
N ALA A 47 10.00 -3.10 -0.52
CA ALA A 47 9.01 -2.04 -0.48
C ALA A 47 8.31 -1.93 0.89
N ASP A 48 8.12 -0.70 1.39
CA ASP A 48 7.35 -0.44 2.62
C ASP A 48 5.87 -0.80 2.48
N VAL A 49 5.33 -0.65 1.26
CA VAL A 49 3.96 -0.98 0.89
C VAL A 49 3.97 -1.80 -0.40
N ILE A 50 3.36 -2.98 -0.33
CA ILE A 50 3.20 -3.91 -1.45
C ILE A 50 1.74 -3.93 -1.86
N ILE A 51 1.47 -3.70 -3.14
CA ILE A 51 0.15 -3.89 -3.74
C ILE A 51 0.22 -5.13 -4.62
N ALA A 52 -0.37 -6.22 -4.17
CA ALA A 52 -0.26 -7.50 -4.85
C ALA A 52 -1.48 -8.39 -4.58
N PRO A 53 -1.67 -9.46 -5.39
CA PRO A 53 -2.69 -10.47 -5.12
C PRO A 53 -2.56 -11.06 -3.71
N ARG A 54 -3.62 -11.76 -3.30
CA ARG A 54 -3.68 -12.49 -2.03
C ARG A 54 -2.45 -13.37 -1.84
N ASN A 55 -1.85 -13.31 -0.66
CA ASN A 55 -0.79 -14.24 -0.26
C ASN A 55 -1.38 -15.40 0.56
N PRO A 56 -1.43 -16.64 0.01
CA PRO A 56 -2.03 -17.80 0.69
C PRO A 56 -1.37 -18.15 2.03
N ARG A 57 -0.14 -17.69 2.26
CA ARG A 57 0.58 -17.93 3.52
C ARG A 57 0.00 -17.13 4.68
N TYR A 58 -0.54 -15.93 4.43
CA TYR A 58 -1.06 -15.04 5.47
C TYR A 58 -2.58 -15.01 5.53
N VAL A 59 -3.23 -15.23 4.40
CA VAL A 59 -4.68 -15.48 4.33
C VAL A 59 -4.82 -16.84 3.66
N PRO A 60 -5.03 -17.95 4.39
CA PRO A 60 -5.07 -19.29 3.82
C PRO A 60 -6.45 -19.71 3.31
N ASP A 61 -7.54 -19.23 3.92
CA ASP A 61 -8.92 -19.52 3.47
C ASP A 61 -9.30 -18.69 2.24
N ALA A 62 -9.54 -19.35 1.11
CA ALA A 62 -9.84 -18.70 -0.17
C ALA A 62 -11.26 -18.12 -0.22
N ASN A 63 -12.12 -18.52 0.72
CA ASN A 63 -13.49 -18.02 0.83
C ASN A 63 -13.56 -16.71 1.61
N VAL A 64 -12.46 -16.30 2.27
CA VAL A 64 -12.35 -15.03 2.98
C VAL A 64 -11.84 -13.96 2.02
N PRO A 65 -12.45 -12.76 1.99
CA PRO A 65 -11.96 -11.65 1.21
C PRO A 65 -10.48 -11.37 1.49
N PRO A 66 -9.64 -11.12 0.46
CA PRO A 66 -8.22 -10.88 0.59
C PRO A 66 -7.96 -9.63 1.43
N THR A 67 -7.66 -9.88 2.70
CA THR A 67 -7.54 -8.90 3.77
C THR A 67 -6.19 -8.18 3.67
N PRO A 68 -6.13 -6.84 3.83
CA PRO A 68 -4.86 -6.17 4.02
C PRO A 68 -4.19 -6.66 5.31
N TYR A 69 -2.86 -6.74 5.33
CA TYR A 69 -2.11 -7.14 6.52
C TYR A 69 -0.79 -6.38 6.62
N THR A 70 -0.22 -6.38 7.83
CA THR A 70 1.15 -5.91 8.05
C THR A 70 2.02 -7.08 8.43
N LYS A 71 3.16 -7.24 7.75
CA LYS A 71 4.12 -8.30 8.05
C LYS A 71 5.07 -7.78 9.12
N HIS A 72 5.07 -8.41 10.29
CA HIS A 72 5.85 -7.90 11.42
C HIS A 72 6.55 -9.04 12.19
N TYR A 73 7.75 -8.76 12.68
CA TYR A 73 8.53 -9.68 13.53
C TYR A 73 8.88 -9.08 14.90
N GLU A 74 8.92 -7.76 15.06
CA GLU A 74 9.51 -7.09 16.23
C GLU A 74 8.52 -6.70 17.35
N GLY A 75 7.22 -6.97 17.18
CA GLY A 75 6.19 -6.71 18.20
C GLY A 75 5.78 -5.24 18.33
N CYS A 76 4.86 -4.93 19.25
CA CYS A 76 4.20 -3.61 19.31
C CYS A 76 5.17 -2.43 19.41
N GLY A 77 4.87 -1.34 18.68
CA GLY A 77 5.66 -0.10 18.69
C GLY A 77 6.91 -0.12 17.82
N LYS A 78 7.22 -1.25 17.17
CA LYS A 78 8.29 -1.37 16.18
C LYS A 78 7.77 -1.31 14.75
N GLN A 79 8.66 -0.98 13.82
CA GLN A 79 8.31 -0.86 12.41
C GLN A 79 8.08 -2.25 11.82
N ALA A 80 6.95 -2.41 11.12
CA ALA A 80 6.67 -3.60 10.34
C ALA A 80 7.61 -3.71 9.12
N VAL A 81 7.80 -4.93 8.62
CA VAL A 81 8.61 -5.19 7.41
C VAL A 81 7.98 -4.52 6.20
N HIS A 82 6.67 -4.72 6.01
CA HIS A 82 5.88 -4.03 4.99
C HIS A 82 4.38 -4.12 5.31
N ILE A 83 3.61 -3.28 4.63
CA ILE A 83 2.15 -3.36 4.52
C ILE A 83 1.81 -4.06 3.21
N HIS A 84 0.97 -5.09 3.24
CA HIS A 84 0.45 -5.74 2.03
C HIS A 84 -1.01 -5.34 1.83
N LEU A 85 -1.28 -4.68 0.71
CA LEU A 85 -2.60 -4.29 0.27
C LEU A 85 -3.00 -5.10 -0.96
N THR A 86 -4.28 -5.43 -1.05
CA THR A 86 -4.83 -6.15 -2.21
C THR A 86 -5.62 -5.18 -3.08
N GLN A 87 -5.71 -5.47 -4.37
CA GLN A 87 -6.53 -4.67 -5.29
C GLN A 87 -7.99 -4.62 -4.81
N GLN A 88 -8.50 -5.73 -4.28
CA GLN A 88 -9.87 -5.80 -3.77
C GLN A 88 -10.09 -4.82 -2.60
N PHE A 89 -9.15 -4.77 -1.66
CA PHE A 89 -9.18 -3.81 -0.56
C PHE A 89 -9.24 -2.36 -1.08
N LEU A 90 -8.38 -2.04 -2.06
CA LEU A 90 -8.27 -0.68 -2.59
C LEU A 90 -9.46 -0.23 -3.45
N LEU A 91 -10.04 -1.14 -4.23
CA LEU A 91 -11.01 -0.77 -5.28
C LEU A 91 -12.46 -1.18 -4.97
N GLU A 92 -12.70 -2.29 -4.25
CA GLU A 92 -14.07 -2.80 -4.10
C GLU A 92 -14.90 -2.05 -3.05
N PRO A 93 -16.15 -1.64 -3.32
CA PRO A 93 -16.98 -0.90 -2.36
C PRO A 93 -17.18 -1.60 -1.03
N PHE A 94 -17.26 -2.94 -1.02
CA PHE A 94 -17.44 -3.74 0.19
C PHE A 94 -16.30 -3.55 1.23
N SER A 95 -15.12 -3.12 0.79
CA SER A 95 -14.02 -2.79 1.72
C SER A 95 -14.39 -1.67 2.68
N GLU A 96 -15.24 -0.73 2.28
CA GLU A 96 -15.65 0.38 3.15
C GLU A 96 -16.57 -0.06 4.28
N THR A 97 -17.40 -1.08 4.04
CA THR A 97 -18.21 -1.73 5.09
C THR A 97 -17.38 -2.45 6.14
N LEU A 98 -16.18 -2.94 5.78
CA LEU A 98 -15.30 -3.67 6.71
C LEU A 98 -14.28 -2.76 7.41
N TYR A 99 -13.75 -1.76 6.70
CA TYR A 99 -12.58 -0.97 7.14
C TYR A 99 -12.87 0.52 7.31
N GLY A 100 -14.08 0.97 6.96
CA GLY A 100 -14.46 2.39 6.98
C GLY A 100 -14.21 3.09 5.63
N ASN A 101 -14.64 4.36 5.56
CA ASN A 101 -14.51 5.16 4.35
C ASN A 101 -13.03 5.38 3.98
N ARG A 102 -12.75 5.45 2.68
CA ARG A 102 -11.38 5.64 2.14
C ARG A 102 -10.84 7.06 2.24
N GLY A 103 -11.60 7.98 2.83
CA GLY A 103 -11.31 9.42 2.87
C GLY A 103 -12.29 10.24 2.05
#